data_AF-A0A7S0GMC9-F1
#
_entry.id   AF-A0A7S0GMC9-F1
#
_cell.length_a   1.000
_cell.length_b   1.000
_cell.length_c   1.000
_cell.angle_alpha   90.00
_cell.angle_beta   90.00
_cell.angle_gamma   90.00
#
_symmetry.space_group_name_H-M   'P 1'
#
loop_
_entity.id
_entity.type
_entity.pdbx_description
1 polymer ?
#
loop_
_entity_poly.entity_id
_entity_poly.type
_entity_poly.pdbx_seq_one_letter_code
_entity_poly.pdbx_strand_id
1 'polypeptide(L)'
;RKWLGGRRTRIRNGSSSSNKENKQKNNRQRRRPFYAQFYLYNAHYPFFNQNENNQTQGSSSTSSKTTMTRLDGMLETVDQSIEKLFANLREMGYLENTIVLGAGDHGEKRSSTHTKYGRLREWNRDILHSPMY
;
A
#
# COMPACT_ATOMS: atom_id res chain seq x y z
N ARG A 1 82.87 3.57 9.30
CA ARG A 1 81.95 3.34 10.44
C ARG A 1 80.78 4.32 10.36
N LYS A 2 79.56 3.85 10.02
CA LYS A 2 78.21 4.33 10.42
C LYS A 2 77.20 3.74 9.42
N TRP A 3 76.59 2.60 9.71
CA TRP A 3 75.34 2.35 10.45
C TRP A 3 74.07 2.56 9.62
N LEU A 4 73.25 1.50 9.63
CA LEU A 4 72.05 1.20 8.83
C LEU A 4 70.86 2.09 9.18
N GLY A 5 69.93 2.25 8.24
CA GLY A 5 68.64 2.90 8.46
C GLY A 5 67.56 2.45 7.48
N GLY A 6 67.26 1.15 7.46
CA GLY A 6 66.15 0.60 6.67
C GLY A 6 64.79 1.12 7.16
N ARG A 7 64.08 1.85 6.30
CA ARG A 7 62.70 2.28 6.56
C ARG A 7 61.76 1.09 6.34
N ARG A 8 61.27 0.49 7.43
CA ARG A 8 60.12 -0.42 7.41
C ARG A 8 58.84 0.40 7.19
N THR A 9 58.25 0.31 6.01
CA THR A 9 56.87 0.74 5.75
C THR A 9 55.91 -0.21 6.45
N ARG A 10 55.27 0.27 7.51
CA ARG A 10 54.24 -0.45 8.25
C ARG A 10 52.90 -0.23 7.54
N ILE A 11 52.45 -1.19 6.73
CA ILE A 11 51.10 -1.20 6.16
C ILE A 11 50.12 -1.48 7.31
N ARG A 12 49.38 -0.44 7.72
CA ARG A 12 48.31 -0.52 8.72
C ARG A 12 47.05 -1.05 8.01
N ASN A 13 46.85 -2.36 8.03
CA ASN A 13 45.56 -2.96 7.74
C ASN A 13 44.65 -2.81 8.97
N GLY A 14 43.97 -1.67 9.09
CA GLY A 14 43.00 -1.46 10.16
C GLY A 14 42.17 -0.21 9.92
N SER A 15 40.91 -0.40 9.50
CA SER A 15 39.78 0.55 9.74
C SER A 15 38.51 0.27 8.89
N SER A 16 38.31 -0.94 8.35
CA SER A 16 37.09 -1.26 7.56
C SER A 16 35.79 -1.05 8.35
N SER A 17 35.79 -1.30 9.66
CA SER A 17 34.59 -1.21 10.50
C SER A 17 34.15 0.23 10.81
N SER A 18 35.10 1.15 11.07
CA SER A 18 34.79 2.55 11.40
C SER A 18 34.20 3.36 10.24
N ASN A 19 34.58 3.01 9.00
CA ASN A 19 34.05 3.67 7.81
C ASN A 19 32.61 3.26 7.49
N LYS A 20 32.20 2.03 7.84
CA LYS A 20 30.83 1.56 7.62
C LYS A 20 29.83 2.25 8.55
N GLU A 21 30.16 2.39 9.84
CA GLU A 21 29.31 3.09 10.81
C GLU A 21 29.12 4.56 10.47
N ASN A 22 30.19 5.28 10.09
CA ASN A 22 30.10 6.69 9.73
C ASN A 22 29.28 6.91 8.45
N LYS A 23 29.39 6.01 7.46
CA LYS A 23 28.59 6.08 6.23
C LYS A 23 27.11 5.83 6.51
N GLN A 24 26.80 4.93 7.43
CA GLN A 24 25.42 4.60 7.82
C GLN A 24 24.78 5.73 8.65
N LYS A 25 25.53 6.38 9.55
CA LYS A 25 25.09 7.57 10.29
C LYS A 25 24.80 8.77 9.39
N ASN A 26 25.69 9.05 8.43
CA ASN A 26 25.48 10.14 7.46
C ASN A 26 24.27 9.89 6.53
N ASN A 27 24.02 8.64 6.14
CA ASN A 27 22.85 8.30 5.34
C ASN A 27 21.54 8.44 6.13
N ARG A 28 21.51 8.13 7.43
CA ARG A 28 20.34 8.35 8.28
C ARG A 28 20.04 9.84 8.46
N GLN A 29 21.06 10.67 8.65
CA GLN A 29 20.90 12.12 8.77
C GLN A 29 20.38 12.81 7.49
N ARG A 30 20.50 12.15 6.32
CA ARG A 30 19.98 12.67 5.04
C ARG A 30 18.54 12.27 4.72
N ARG A 31 17.97 11.27 5.39
CA ARG A 31 16.58 10.83 5.15
C ARG A 31 15.62 11.71 5.95
N ARG A 32 14.99 12.68 5.29
CA ARG A 32 13.91 13.48 5.86
C ARG A 32 12.63 12.63 5.93
N PRO A 33 11.78 12.81 6.96
CA PRO A 33 10.46 12.18 6.96
C PRO A 33 9.68 12.62 5.72
N PHE A 34 8.82 11.74 5.21
CA PHE A 34 7.93 12.05 4.11
C PHE A 34 6.48 11.95 4.57
N TYR A 35 5.61 12.66 3.86
CA TYR A 35 4.16 12.56 3.97
C TYR A 35 3.61 12.41 2.56
N ALA A 36 2.70 11.46 2.38
CA ALA A 36 2.01 11.22 1.12
C ALA A 36 0.55 10.88 1.42
N GLN A 37 -0.35 11.36 0.57
CA GLN A 37 -1.78 11.11 0.66
C GLN A 37 -2.29 10.62 -0.68
N PHE A 38 -3.01 9.50 -0.66
CA PHE A 38 -3.59 8.87 -1.83
C PHE A 38 -5.11 8.87 -1.71
N TYR A 39 -5.80 9.20 -2.79
CA TYR A 39 -7.25 9.19 -2.86
C TYR A 39 -7.69 8.10 -3.82
N LEU A 40 -8.37 7.07 -3.31
CA LEU A 40 -8.87 5.95 -4.10
C LEU A 40 -10.36 6.14 -4.38
N TYR A 41 -10.69 6.54 -5.62
CA TYR A 41 -12.07 6.77 -6.05
C TYR A 41 -12.76 5.52 -6.60
N ASN A 42 -12.06 4.39 -6.64
CA ASN A 42 -12.49 3.19 -7.34
C ASN A 42 -13.70 2.51 -6.72
N ALA A 43 -14.13 2.85 -5.50
CA ALA A 43 -15.30 2.29 -4.83
C ALA A 43 -16.50 3.26 -4.77
N HIS A 44 -16.44 4.38 -5.49
CA HIS A 44 -17.50 5.38 -5.52
C HIS A 44 -18.53 5.06 -6.63
N TYR A 45 -19.81 5.33 -6.37
CA TYR A 45 -20.87 5.21 -7.38
C TYR A 45 -20.63 6.13 -8.60
N PRO A 46 -20.98 5.77 -9.85
CA PRO A 46 -21.61 4.52 -10.30
C PRO A 46 -20.67 3.32 -10.25
N PHE A 47 -21.22 2.18 -9.82
CA PHE A 47 -20.42 0.96 -9.75
C PHE A 47 -20.22 0.36 -11.13
N PHE A 48 -18.95 0.11 -11.47
CA PHE A 48 -18.53 -0.54 -12.70
C PHE A 48 -17.53 -1.65 -12.36
N ASN A 49 -17.68 -2.80 -13.01
CA ASN A 49 -16.68 -3.84 -12.96
C ASN A 49 -16.35 -4.24 -14.40
N GLN A 50 -15.07 -4.19 -14.79
CA GLN A 50 -14.65 -4.58 -16.14
C GLN A 50 -14.96 -6.05 -16.44
N ASN A 51 -15.12 -6.87 -15.41
CA ASN A 51 -15.42 -8.30 -15.53
C ASN A 51 -16.91 -8.61 -15.80
N GLU A 52 -17.78 -7.59 -15.88
CA GLU A 52 -19.20 -7.81 -16.20
C GLU A 52 -19.43 -8.39 -17.60
N ASN A 53 -18.50 -8.17 -18.53
CA ASN A 53 -18.57 -8.76 -19.87
C ASN A 53 -18.26 -10.26 -19.89
N ASN A 54 -17.78 -10.84 -18.78
CA ASN A 54 -17.45 -12.27 -18.66
C ASN A 54 -18.46 -13.06 -17.81
N GLN A 55 -19.54 -12.44 -17.32
CA GLN A 55 -20.57 -13.12 -16.51
C GLN A 55 -21.88 -13.41 -17.26
N THR A 56 -21.89 -13.34 -18.59
CA THR A 56 -22.95 -13.97 -19.38
C THR A 56 -22.47 -15.28 -19.99
N GLN A 57 -23.16 -16.35 -19.57
CA GLN A 57 -23.35 -17.64 -20.24
C GLN A 57 -22.52 -18.82 -19.69
N GLY A 58 -23.26 -19.76 -19.09
CA GLY A 58 -22.92 -21.18 -19.17
C GLY A 58 -22.21 -21.79 -17.98
N SER A 59 -22.92 -22.05 -16.88
CA SER A 59 -22.81 -23.36 -16.20
C SER A 59 -23.87 -23.50 -15.12
N SER A 60 -24.94 -24.19 -15.51
CA SER A 60 -25.83 -24.95 -14.65
C SER A 60 -25.03 -26.04 -13.94
N SER A 61 -24.43 -25.74 -12.80
CA SER A 61 -23.99 -26.76 -11.87
C SER A 61 -24.09 -26.25 -10.43
N THR A 62 -24.82 -27.04 -9.65
CA THR A 62 -25.19 -26.88 -8.26
C THR A 62 -23.96 -26.69 -7.37
N SER A 63 -23.53 -25.44 -7.21
CA SER A 63 -22.59 -24.99 -6.18
C SER A 63 -22.83 -23.49 -6.03
N SER A 64 -23.16 -23.05 -4.82
CA SER A 64 -23.51 -21.67 -4.48
C SER A 64 -22.41 -20.68 -4.90
N LYS A 65 -22.40 -20.27 -6.17
CA LYS A 65 -21.57 -19.17 -6.68
C LYS A 65 -22.18 -17.89 -6.14
N THR A 66 -21.63 -17.39 -5.04
CA THR A 66 -21.90 -16.02 -4.59
C THR A 66 -21.57 -15.08 -5.73
N THR A 67 -22.59 -14.53 -6.40
CA THR A 67 -22.41 -13.55 -7.47
C THR A 67 -21.76 -12.31 -6.85
N MET A 68 -20.48 -12.08 -7.13
CA MET A 68 -19.80 -10.84 -6.73
C MET A 68 -20.54 -9.64 -7.33
N THR A 69 -20.89 -8.68 -6.49
CA THR A 69 -21.51 -7.43 -6.95
C THR A 69 -20.46 -6.55 -7.65
N ARG A 70 -20.91 -5.56 -8.42
CA ARG A 70 -20.00 -4.55 -9.01
C ARG A 70 -19.15 -3.86 -7.95
N LEU A 71 -19.76 -3.57 -6.80
CA LEU A 71 -19.07 -2.98 -5.66
C LEU A 71 -17.97 -3.90 -5.12
N ASP A 72 -18.21 -5.22 -5.06
CA ASP A 72 -17.19 -6.16 -4.59
C ASP A 72 -15.95 -6.17 -5.51
N GLY A 73 -16.14 -6.13 -6.83
CA GLY A 73 -15.01 -6.03 -7.77
C GLY A 73 -14.25 -4.69 -7.69
N MET A 74 -14.96 -3.61 -7.39
CA MET A 74 -14.36 -2.30 -7.14
C MET A 74 -13.54 -2.29 -5.84
N LEU A 75 -14.07 -2.91 -4.77
CA LEU A 75 -13.35 -3.09 -3.50
C LEU A 75 -12.11 -3.97 -3.69
N GLU A 76 -12.19 -5.02 -4.52
CA GLU A 76 -11.02 -5.84 -4.88
C GLU A 76 -9.94 -5.01 -5.61
N THR A 77 -10.34 -4.10 -6.50
CA THR A 77 -9.39 -3.20 -7.18
C THR A 77 -8.70 -2.24 -6.19
N VAL A 78 -9.43 -1.76 -5.18
CA VAL A 78 -8.87 -0.95 -4.08
C VAL A 78 -7.87 -1.77 -3.27
N ASP A 79 -8.23 -3.00 -2.90
CA ASP A 79 -7.38 -3.93 -2.15
C ASP A 79 -6.06 -4.22 -2.90
N GLN A 80 -6.13 -4.57 -4.18
CA GLN A 80 -4.94 -4.77 -5.03
C GLN A 80 -4.07 -3.52 -5.16
N SER A 81 -4.67 -2.33 -5.12
CA SER A 81 -3.93 -1.06 -5.15
C SER A 81 -3.17 -0.83 -3.85
N ILE A 82 -3.78 -1.16 -2.72
CA ILE A 82 -3.14 -1.12 -1.39
C ILE A 82 -2.02 -2.16 -1.32
N GLU A 83 -2.26 -3.39 -1.77
CA GLU A 83 -1.25 -4.45 -1.83
C GLU A 83 0.01 -3.99 -2.58
N LYS A 84 -0.16 -3.38 -3.76
CA LYS A 84 0.96 -2.83 -4.55
C LYS A 84 1.71 -1.73 -3.81
N LEU A 85 1.03 -0.84 -3.08
CA LEU A 85 1.68 0.18 -2.27
C LEU A 85 2.56 -0.46 -1.18
N PHE A 86 2.04 -1.46 -0.46
CA PHE A 86 2.81 -2.18 0.56
C PHE A 86 3.99 -2.95 -0.04
N ALA A 87 3.81 -3.59 -1.20
CA ALA A 87 4.89 -4.26 -1.92
C ALA A 87 6.02 -3.28 -2.29
N ASN A 88 5.67 -2.11 -2.84
CA ASN A 88 6.63 -1.08 -3.20
C ASN A 88 7.38 -0.53 -1.97
N LEU A 89 6.67 -0.25 -0.87
CA LEU A 89 7.30 0.20 0.38
C LEU A 89 8.27 -0.85 0.95
N ARG A 90 7.92 -2.14 0.83
CA ARG A 90 8.77 -3.25 1.26
C ARG A 90 10.02 -3.36 0.40
N GLU A 91 9.87 -3.36 -0.91
CA GLU A 91 10.98 -3.45 -1.87
C GLU A 91 11.98 -2.31 -1.68
N MET A 92 11.49 -1.09 -1.43
CA MET A 92 12.33 0.07 -1.17
C MET A 92 12.93 0.14 0.25
N GLY A 93 12.58 -0.81 1.13
CA GLY A 93 13.05 -0.87 2.51
C GLY A 93 12.51 0.27 3.40
N TYR A 94 11.31 0.78 3.12
CA TYR A 94 10.64 1.83 3.89
C TYR A 94 9.48 1.33 4.74
N LEU A 95 8.94 0.13 4.46
CA LEU A 95 7.72 -0.37 5.12
C LEU A 95 7.80 -0.36 6.65
N GLU A 96 8.88 -0.88 7.23
CA GLU A 96 9.09 -0.95 8.69
C GLU A 96 9.16 0.42 9.39
N ASN A 97 9.35 1.50 8.63
CA ASN A 97 9.46 2.87 9.15
C ASN A 97 8.41 3.79 8.49
N THR A 98 7.28 3.23 8.06
CA THR A 98 6.16 3.98 7.48
C THR A 98 4.89 3.68 8.28
N ILE A 99 4.23 4.72 8.76
CA ILE A 99 2.87 4.61 9.30
C ILE A 99 1.92 4.80 8.13
N VAL A 100 1.03 3.83 7.92
CA VAL A 100 -0.03 3.89 6.92
C VAL A 100 -1.36 4.01 7.65
N LEU A 101 -2.20 4.95 7.21
CA LEU A 101 -3.55 5.16 7.74
C LEU A 101 -4.55 4.99 6.59
N GLY A 102 -5.56 4.14 6.77
CA GLY A 102 -6.68 3.97 5.86
C GLY A 102 -7.94 4.60 6.42
N ALA A 103 -8.61 5.44 5.63
CA ALA A 103 -9.92 5.97 5.97
C ALA A 103 -10.75 6.19 4.71
N GLY A 104 -12.04 5.86 4.79
CA GLY A 104 -13.05 6.36 3.86
C GLY A 104 -13.49 7.78 4.27
N ASP A 105 -14.17 8.47 3.37
CA ASP A 105 -14.90 9.69 3.68
C ASP A 105 -16.31 9.38 4.23
N HIS A 106 -16.97 8.35 3.68
CA HIS A 106 -18.27 7.86 4.10
C HIS A 106 -18.48 6.38 3.72
N GLY A 107 -19.56 5.78 4.21
CA GLY A 107 -20.00 4.44 3.80
C GLY A 107 -20.97 4.47 2.62
N GLU A 108 -21.44 3.31 2.16
CA GLU A 108 -22.37 3.21 1.04
C GLU A 108 -23.34 2.04 1.23
N LYS A 109 -24.58 2.23 0.75
CA LYS A 109 -25.63 1.22 0.90
C LYS A 109 -25.46 0.12 -0.15
N ARG A 110 -25.27 -1.13 0.29
CA ARG A 110 -25.12 -2.33 -0.56
C ARG A 110 -26.43 -2.80 -1.24
N SER A 111 -27.43 -1.93 -1.44
CA SER A 111 -28.75 -2.38 -1.88
C SER A 111 -28.79 -2.80 -3.34
N SER A 112 -29.39 -3.96 -3.61
CA SER A 112 -29.69 -4.51 -4.95
C SER A 112 -30.89 -3.87 -5.63
N THR A 113 -31.65 -3.02 -4.92
CA THR A 113 -32.81 -2.32 -5.47
C THR A 113 -32.44 -0.88 -5.80
N HIS A 114 -32.89 -0.43 -6.98
CA HIS A 114 -32.53 0.79 -7.72
C HIS A 114 -32.74 2.15 -7.02
N THR A 115 -32.57 2.27 -5.70
CA THR A 115 -32.43 3.56 -5.03
C THR A 115 -31.07 4.15 -5.36
N LYS A 116 -30.97 4.71 -6.57
CA LYS A 116 -29.84 5.56 -6.98
C LYS A 116 -29.65 6.60 -5.88
N TYR A 117 -28.42 6.76 -5.39
CA TYR A 117 -28.04 7.76 -4.39
C TYR A 117 -28.57 7.55 -2.95
N GLY A 118 -28.52 6.32 -2.43
CA GLY A 118 -28.84 6.05 -1.01
C GLY A 118 -28.16 7.05 -0.05
N ARG A 119 -26.87 7.33 -0.28
CA ARG A 119 -26.09 8.33 0.48
C ARG A 119 -26.65 9.76 0.52
N LEU A 120 -27.45 10.17 -0.48
CA LEU A 120 -28.02 11.53 -0.54
C LEU A 120 -29.35 11.66 0.21
N ARG A 121 -29.94 10.53 0.65
CA ARG A 121 -31.32 10.48 1.12
C ARG A 121 -31.50 9.75 2.45
N GLU A 122 -30.50 9.00 2.89
CA GLU A 122 -30.63 8.12 4.05
C GLU A 122 -29.57 8.44 5.10
N TRP A 123 -30.01 8.59 6.35
CA TRP A 123 -29.16 8.73 7.53
C TRP A 123 -29.13 7.40 8.29
N ASN A 124 -28.39 6.43 7.74
CA ASN A 124 -28.26 5.11 8.34
C ASN A 124 -26.79 4.79 8.65
N ARG A 125 -26.59 3.75 9.47
CA ARG A 125 -25.26 3.30 9.90
C ARG A 125 -24.32 3.03 8.72
N ASP A 126 -24.82 2.40 7.66
CA ASP A 126 -24.01 1.97 6.51
C ASP A 126 -23.50 3.15 5.67
N ILE A 127 -24.15 4.31 5.74
CA ILE A 127 -23.73 5.54 5.05
C ILE A 127 -22.88 6.43 5.96
N LEU A 128 -23.27 6.58 7.23
CA LEU A 128 -22.63 7.51 8.16
C LEU A 128 -21.33 6.98 8.74
N HIS A 129 -21.14 5.66 8.78
CA HIS A 129 -19.92 5.07 9.32
C HIS A 129 -18.91 4.87 8.19
N SER A 130 -17.85 5.68 8.22
CA SER A 130 -16.71 5.48 7.36
C SER A 130 -15.86 4.30 7.83
N PRO A 131 -15.37 3.43 6.93
CA PRO A 131 -14.36 2.45 7.27
C PRO A 131 -13.04 3.16 7.62
N MET A 132 -12.44 2.79 8.74
CA MET A 132 -11.09 3.22 9.14
C MET A 132 -10.28 1.99 9.57
N TYR A 133 -9.01 1.91 9.16
CA TYR A 133 -8.09 0.82 9.51
C TYR A 133 -6.62 1.29 9.53
#